data_AF-A0A9E1XDL1-F1
#
_entry.id   AF-A0A9E1XDL1-F1
#
_cell.length_a   1.000
_cell.length_b   1.000
_cell.length_c   1.000
_cell.angle_alpha   90.00
_cell.angle_beta   90.00
_cell.angle_gamma   90.00
#
_symmetry.space_group_name_H-M   'P 1'
#
loop_
_entity.id
_entity.type
_entity.pdbx_description
1 polymer ?
#
loop_
_entity_poly.entity_id
_entity_poly.type
_entity_poly.pdbx_seq_one_letter_code
_entity_poly.pdbx_strand_id
1 'polypeptide(L)'
;MNEIFEVTEQNTFPYLMPFPFPLPFDGKPHRWTMGLRPLALENWLWLDGRYDKEVALRRELLSQRRDEVFQACPEAQAASTEVLELVLVFLEKKHPERFQRIREDKSLAPGQTTFEMAVRALHPLELAGRLVQEDLCVMQAVPDDFED
;
A
#
# COMPACT_ATOMS: atom_id res chain seq x y z
N MET A 1 -51.94 -17.35 9.77
CA MET A 1 -51.89 -16.20 10.70
C MET A 1 -50.42 -15.93 10.91
N ASN A 2 -49.94 -14.81 10.36
CA ASN A 2 -48.53 -14.42 10.32
C ASN A 2 -48.05 -14.06 11.73
N GLU A 3 -46.93 -14.63 12.17
CA GLU A 3 -46.08 -13.98 13.18
C GLU A 3 -44.83 -13.48 12.46
N ILE A 4 -44.84 -12.18 12.23
CA ILE A 4 -43.74 -11.39 11.73
C ILE A 4 -42.76 -11.24 12.90
N PHE A 5 -41.60 -11.87 12.81
CA PHE A 5 -40.48 -11.50 13.66
C PHE A 5 -40.02 -10.11 13.22
N GLU A 6 -40.33 -9.10 14.04
CA GLU A 6 -39.76 -7.76 13.94
C GLU A 6 -38.24 -7.86 14.05
N VAL A 7 -37.55 -7.61 12.93
CA VAL A 7 -36.12 -7.33 12.92
C VAL A 7 -35.97 -5.91 13.46
N THR A 8 -35.75 -5.80 14.77
CA THR A 8 -35.40 -4.54 15.43
C THR A 8 -34.13 -3.99 14.81
N GLU A 9 -34.24 -2.81 14.20
CA GLU A 9 -33.16 -1.94 13.74
C GLU A 9 -32.20 -1.62 14.89
N GLN A 10 -31.17 -2.44 15.07
CA GLN A 10 -30.06 -2.11 15.99
C GLN A 10 -28.78 -2.89 15.69
N ASN A 11 -28.60 -3.33 14.45
CA ASN A 11 -27.27 -3.73 13.97
C ASN A 11 -26.56 -2.51 13.40
N THR A 12 -26.11 -1.63 14.30
CA THR A 12 -25.17 -0.56 13.96
C THR A 12 -23.88 -1.23 13.50
N PHE A 13 -23.73 -1.43 12.18
CA PHE A 13 -22.48 -1.83 11.57
C PHE A 13 -21.46 -0.70 11.82
N PRO A 14 -20.49 -0.83 12.75
CA PRO A 14 -19.56 0.26 13.07
C PRO A 14 -18.46 0.39 12.01
N TYR A 15 -18.44 -0.51 11.03
CA TYR A 15 -17.54 -0.47 9.88
C TYR A 15 -18.38 -0.20 8.64
N LEU A 16 -18.68 1.08 8.41
CA LEU A 16 -18.91 1.55 7.06
C LEU A 16 -17.69 1.08 6.26
N MET A 17 -17.85 0.14 5.32
CA MET A 17 -16.70 -0.37 4.54
C MET A 17 -15.99 0.84 3.93
N PRO A 18 -14.76 1.19 4.37
CA PRO A 18 -14.07 2.36 3.81
C PRO A 18 -13.59 2.07 2.38
N PHE A 19 -13.61 0.79 2.00
CA PHE A 19 -13.29 0.33 0.66
C PHE A 19 -14.53 0.43 -0.24
N PRO A 20 -14.43 1.11 -1.39
CA PRO A 20 -15.36 0.89 -2.48
C PRO A 20 -15.06 -0.49 -3.08
N PHE A 21 -15.38 -1.56 -2.35
CA PHE A 21 -15.34 -2.90 -2.91
C PHE A 21 -16.46 -2.94 -3.94
N PRO A 22 -16.17 -3.08 -5.25
CA PRO A 22 -17.23 -3.28 -6.20
C PRO A 22 -17.81 -4.65 -5.87
N LEU A 23 -18.93 -4.70 -5.16
CA LEU A 23 -19.67 -5.94 -5.00
C LEU A 23 -20.02 -6.39 -6.42
N PRO A 24 -19.43 -7.49 -6.91
CA PRO A 24 -19.67 -7.95 -8.28
C PRO A 24 -21.06 -8.58 -8.40
N PHE A 25 -21.85 -8.54 -7.33
CA PHE A 25 -23.16 -9.14 -7.22
C PHE A 25 -24.21 -8.17 -7.76
N ASP A 26 -24.34 -8.15 -9.08
CA ASP A 26 -25.48 -7.53 -9.78
C ASP A 26 -26.70 -8.48 -9.83
N GLY A 27 -26.70 -9.55 -9.03
CA GLY A 27 -27.71 -10.60 -9.01
C GLY A 27 -27.62 -11.59 -10.19
N LYS A 28 -26.63 -11.46 -11.07
CA LYS A 28 -26.44 -12.37 -12.22
C LYS A 28 -25.45 -13.49 -11.89
N PRO A 29 -25.46 -14.60 -12.66
CA PRO A 29 -24.42 -15.62 -12.55
C PRO A 29 -23.03 -15.01 -12.72
N HIS A 30 -22.08 -15.44 -11.88
CA HIS A 30 -20.71 -14.96 -11.92
C HIS A 30 -20.08 -15.09 -13.32
N ARG A 31 -19.41 -14.04 -13.79
CA ARG A 31 -18.68 -14.02 -15.07
C ARG A 31 -17.28 -13.51 -14.86
N TRP A 32 -16.30 -14.23 -15.39
CA TRP A 32 -14.93 -13.74 -15.48
C TRP A 32 -14.91 -12.54 -16.43
N THR A 33 -14.52 -11.39 -15.90
CA THR A 33 -14.22 -10.19 -16.68
C THR A 33 -12.86 -9.69 -16.22
N MET A 34 -12.18 -8.89 -17.05
CA MET A 34 -10.89 -8.31 -16.65
C MET A 34 -11.01 -7.44 -15.38
N GLY A 35 -12.19 -6.90 -15.09
CA GLY A 35 -12.45 -6.15 -13.85
C GLY A 35 -11.66 -4.84 -13.71
N LEU A 36 -10.99 -4.39 -14.78
CA LEU A 36 -10.10 -3.23 -14.76
C LEU A 36 -10.91 -1.93 -14.80
N ARG A 37 -10.44 -0.95 -14.03
CA ARG A 37 -10.90 0.44 -14.08
C ARG A 37 -9.68 1.36 -14.01
N PRO A 38 -9.73 2.55 -14.63
CA PRO A 38 -8.68 3.54 -14.46
C PRO A 38 -8.45 3.85 -12.98
N LEU A 39 -7.19 3.81 -12.54
CA LEU A 39 -6.78 4.20 -11.20
C LEU A 39 -6.52 5.70 -11.17
N ALA A 40 -7.20 6.42 -10.27
CA ALA A 40 -6.87 7.82 -10.01
C ALA A 40 -5.68 7.86 -9.04
N LEU A 41 -4.52 8.35 -9.48
CA LEU A 41 -3.30 8.43 -8.64
C LEU A 41 -3.50 9.27 -7.37
N GLU A 42 -4.45 10.19 -7.38
CA GLU A 42 -4.86 10.93 -6.19
C GLU A 42 -5.53 10.06 -5.11
N ASN A 43 -5.92 8.82 -5.38
CA ASN A 43 -6.58 7.92 -4.42
C ASN A 43 -6.04 6.47 -4.51
N TRP A 44 -4.79 6.30 -4.96
CA TRP A 44 -4.19 4.98 -5.18
C TRP A 44 -3.69 4.25 -3.92
N LEU A 45 -3.42 4.97 -2.82
CA LEU A 45 -2.96 4.42 -1.55
C LEU A 45 -3.90 4.86 -0.43
N TRP A 46 -4.11 3.99 0.55
CA TRP A 46 -5.02 4.20 1.67
C TRP A 46 -4.31 3.94 3.00
N LEU A 47 -4.31 4.98 3.84
CA LEU A 47 -3.82 4.88 5.20
C LEU A 47 -5.02 4.82 6.15
N ASP A 48 -5.39 3.62 6.57
CA ASP A 48 -6.53 3.38 7.46
C ASP A 48 -6.11 3.38 8.95
N GLY A 49 -7.08 3.15 9.84
CA GLY A 49 -6.83 3.11 11.29
C GLY A 49 -5.88 2.00 11.75
N ARG A 50 -5.47 1.08 10.87
CA ARG A 50 -4.52 0.00 11.16
C ARG A 50 -3.12 0.29 10.65
N TYR A 51 -2.90 1.42 9.98
CA TYR A 51 -1.62 1.80 9.39
C TYR A 51 -0.43 1.57 10.33
N ASP A 52 -0.48 2.12 11.54
CA ASP A 52 0.63 2.06 12.48
C ASP A 52 1.02 0.62 12.84
N LYS A 53 0.01 -0.23 13.01
CA LYS A 53 0.20 -1.64 13.37
C LYS A 53 0.77 -2.44 12.20
N GLU A 54 0.20 -2.26 11.00
CA GLU A 54 0.57 -3.03 9.81
C GLU A 54 1.97 -2.64 9.30
N VAL A 55 2.27 -1.34 9.29
CA VAL A 55 3.61 -0.85 8.91
C VAL A 55 4.67 -1.24 9.93
N ALA A 56 4.36 -1.22 11.24
CA ALA A 56 5.28 -1.73 12.27
C ALA A 56 5.58 -3.22 12.08
N LEU A 57 4.55 -4.04 11.83
CA LEU A 57 4.71 -5.46 11.56
C LEU A 57 5.56 -5.71 10.31
N ARG A 58 5.30 -5.00 9.21
CA ARG A 58 6.12 -5.11 8.00
C ARG A 58 7.59 -4.78 8.27
N ARG A 59 7.86 -3.73 9.07
CA ARG A 59 9.23 -3.35 9.43
C ARG A 59 9.95 -4.41 10.26
N GLU A 60 9.23 -5.07 11.16
CA GLU A 60 9.72 -6.22 11.92
C GLU A 60 10.00 -7.42 11.01
N LEU A 61 9.08 -7.75 10.11
CA LEU A 61 9.28 -8.85 9.16
C LEU A 61 10.47 -8.57 8.22
N LEU A 62 10.65 -7.33 7.76
CA LEU A 62 11.81 -6.95 6.96
C LEU A 62 13.13 -6.97 7.74
N SER A 63 13.11 -6.91 9.08
CA SER A 63 14.35 -7.05 9.88
C SER A 63 14.68 -8.50 10.19
N GLN A 64 13.67 -9.36 10.35
CA GLN A 64 13.85 -10.77 10.73
C GLN A 64 13.90 -11.72 9.52
N ARG A 65 13.14 -11.43 8.46
CA ARG A 65 12.87 -12.32 7.32
C ARG A 65 12.89 -11.56 6.00
N ARG A 66 13.91 -10.70 5.83
CA ARG A 66 14.02 -9.78 4.69
C ARG A 66 13.83 -10.48 3.33
N ASP A 67 14.48 -11.61 3.14
CA ASP A 67 14.49 -12.32 1.85
C ASP A 67 13.13 -12.95 1.50
N GLU A 68 12.23 -13.10 2.48
CA GLU A 68 10.87 -13.60 2.25
C GLU A 68 9.88 -12.48 1.94
N VAL A 69 10.18 -11.25 2.36
CA VAL A 69 9.29 -10.10 2.27
C VAL A 69 9.69 -9.16 1.13
N PHE A 70 10.98 -9.13 0.79
CA PHE A 70 11.51 -8.24 -0.22
C PHE A 70 12.39 -8.99 -1.22
N GLN A 71 12.05 -8.83 -2.50
CA GLN A 71 12.80 -9.33 -3.64
C GLN A 71 12.85 -8.24 -4.71
N ALA A 72 14.01 -8.07 -5.34
CA ALA A 72 14.17 -7.16 -6.46
C ALA A 72 15.31 -7.64 -7.36
N CYS A 73 15.11 -7.55 -8.68
CA CYS A 73 16.17 -7.73 -9.65
C CYS A 73 17.06 -6.47 -9.69
N PRO A 74 18.37 -6.58 -9.94
CA PRO A 74 19.27 -5.42 -10.01
C PRO A 74 18.82 -4.31 -10.97
N GLU A 75 18.17 -4.70 -12.07
CA GLU A 75 17.66 -3.81 -13.11
C GLU A 75 16.49 -2.95 -12.63
N ALA A 76 15.78 -3.39 -11.57
CA ALA A 76 14.59 -2.72 -11.06
C ALA A 76 14.91 -1.42 -10.29
N GLN A 77 16.18 -1.08 -10.08
CA GLN A 77 16.60 0.08 -9.28
C GLN A 77 15.98 1.40 -9.77
N ALA A 78 15.96 1.63 -11.09
CA ALA A 78 15.44 2.86 -11.67
C ALA A 78 13.91 2.96 -11.48
N ALA A 79 13.17 1.93 -11.90
CA ALA A 79 11.72 1.86 -11.73
C ALA A 79 11.30 1.94 -10.25
N SER A 80 12.07 1.32 -9.37
CA SER A 80 11.83 1.36 -7.91
C SER A 80 12.04 2.75 -7.32
N THR A 81 12.98 3.52 -7.87
CA THR A 81 13.21 4.92 -7.45
C THR A 81 12.02 5.78 -7.83
N GLU A 82 11.49 5.64 -9.05
CA GLU A 82 10.30 6.34 -9.49
C GLU A 82 9.09 6.02 -8.59
N VAL A 83 8.89 4.75 -8.24
CA VAL A 83 7.82 4.34 -7.33
C VAL A 83 7.98 4.97 -5.94
N LEU A 84 9.20 5.00 -5.39
CA LEU A 84 9.46 5.66 -4.12
C LEU A 84 9.10 7.16 -4.18
N GLU A 85 9.49 7.86 -5.25
CA GLU A 85 9.16 9.27 -5.45
C GLU A 85 7.65 9.52 -5.51
N LEU A 86 6.91 8.69 -6.26
CA LEU A 86 5.45 8.77 -6.35
C LEU A 86 4.79 8.57 -4.98
N VAL A 87 5.27 7.60 -4.20
CA VAL A 87 4.79 7.33 -2.84
C VAL A 87 5.03 8.53 -1.94
N LEU A 88 6.24 9.10 -1.93
CA LEU A 88 6.57 10.26 -1.10
C LEU A 88 5.70 11.47 -1.45
N VAL A 89 5.57 11.78 -2.74
CA VAL A 89 4.72 12.89 -3.23
C VAL A 89 3.26 12.69 -2.81
N PHE A 90 2.76 11.45 -2.91
CA PHE A 90 1.39 11.15 -2.49
C PHE A 90 1.21 11.34 -0.98
N LEU A 91 2.09 10.78 -0.17
CA LEU A 91 2.00 10.81 1.28
C LEU A 91 2.13 12.23 1.83
N GLU A 92 3.05 13.04 1.28
CA GLU A 92 3.20 14.46 1.62
C GLU A 92 1.95 15.28 1.29
N LYS A 93 1.29 14.98 0.15
CA LYS A 93 0.09 15.69 -0.29
C LYS A 93 -1.16 15.30 0.51
N LYS A 94 -1.30 14.01 0.85
CA LYS A 94 -2.52 13.47 1.47
C LYS A 94 -2.49 13.43 2.99
N HIS A 95 -1.31 13.30 3.57
CA HIS A 95 -1.09 13.19 5.01
C HIS A 95 0.04 14.14 5.47
N PRO A 96 -0.06 15.45 5.16
CA PRO A 96 1.00 16.42 5.44
C PRO A 96 1.40 16.47 6.91
N GLU A 97 0.44 16.34 7.83
CA GLU A 97 0.65 16.33 9.28
C GLU A 97 1.60 15.21 9.75
N ARG A 98 1.65 14.12 8.99
CA ARG A 98 2.40 12.92 9.31
C ARG A 98 3.71 12.83 8.53
N PHE A 99 3.72 13.25 7.27
CA PHE A 99 4.85 13.01 6.36
C PHE A 99 5.68 14.25 6.01
N GLN A 100 5.22 15.49 6.22
CA GLN A 100 6.11 16.66 6.11
C GLN A 100 7.30 16.57 7.08
N ARG A 101 7.03 16.04 8.28
CA ARG A 101 8.07 15.76 9.27
C ARG A 101 8.98 14.61 8.90
N ILE A 102 8.64 13.68 8.02
CA ILE A 102 9.55 12.56 7.67
C ILE A 102 10.64 13.01 6.69
N ARG A 103 10.37 14.05 5.89
CA ARG A 103 11.39 14.68 5.04
C ARG A 103 12.32 15.59 5.86
N GLU A 104 11.77 16.32 6.83
CA GLU A 104 12.52 17.23 7.70
C GLU A 104 13.21 16.51 8.88
N ASP A 105 12.59 15.46 9.39
CA ASP A 105 13.00 14.70 10.56
C ASP A 105 13.52 13.32 10.18
N LYS A 106 14.57 12.98 10.91
CA LYS A 106 15.50 11.90 10.71
C LYS A 106 15.01 10.61 11.36
N SER A 107 13.74 10.24 11.17
CA SER A 107 13.22 9.04 11.83
C SER A 107 12.11 8.35 11.04
N LEU A 108 12.42 7.16 10.53
CA LEU A 108 11.40 6.24 10.04
C LEU A 108 10.77 5.41 11.18
N ALA A 109 11.38 5.31 12.37
CA ALA A 109 10.87 4.61 13.57
C ALA A 109 11.92 4.65 14.72
N PRO A 110 11.54 4.36 15.99
CA PRO A 110 12.35 4.74 17.16
C PRO A 110 13.64 3.90 17.27
N GLY A 111 14.80 4.57 17.19
CA GLY A 111 16.09 3.94 17.49
C GLY A 111 17.26 4.21 16.52
N GLN A 112 17.38 5.39 15.90
CA GLN A 112 18.60 5.90 15.24
C GLN A 112 18.79 5.67 13.73
N THR A 113 17.75 5.39 12.92
CA THR A 113 17.90 5.46 11.43
C THR A 113 17.12 6.62 10.85
N THR A 114 17.87 7.54 10.23
CA THR A 114 17.29 8.70 9.56
C THR A 114 16.71 8.34 8.21
N PHE A 115 15.72 9.09 7.72
CA PHE A 115 15.23 8.90 6.35
C PHE A 115 16.39 8.97 5.34
N GLU A 116 17.30 9.93 5.50
CA GLU A 116 18.51 10.05 4.68
C GLU A 116 19.47 8.86 4.79
N MET A 117 19.55 8.20 5.94
CA MET A 117 20.33 6.97 6.11
C MET A 117 19.63 5.79 5.43
N ALA A 118 18.31 5.69 5.55
CA ALA A 118 17.51 4.65 4.92
C ALA A 118 17.56 4.74 3.39
N VAL A 119 17.48 5.95 2.81
CA VAL A 119 17.65 6.18 1.37
C VAL A 119 19.01 5.70 0.85
N ARG A 120 20.06 5.77 1.68
CA ARG A 120 21.40 5.30 1.32
C ARG A 120 21.61 3.81 1.54
N ALA A 121 20.91 3.21 2.49
CA ALA A 121 21.15 1.84 2.94
C ALA A 121 20.19 0.82 2.33
N LEU A 122 18.99 1.24 1.94
CA LEU A 122 17.91 0.34 1.50
C LEU A 122 17.64 0.50 0.02
N HIS A 123 17.14 -0.58 -0.59
CA HIS A 123 16.60 -0.51 -1.93
C HIS A 123 15.35 0.41 -1.96
N PRO A 124 15.15 1.24 -2.99
CA PRO A 124 14.06 2.23 -3.01
C PRO A 124 12.67 1.62 -2.81
N LEU A 125 12.42 0.45 -3.41
CA LEU A 125 11.15 -0.26 -3.27
C LEU A 125 10.94 -0.81 -1.85
N GLU A 126 12.02 -1.23 -1.17
CA GLU A 126 11.93 -1.65 0.24
C GLU A 126 11.57 -0.45 1.12
N LEU A 127 12.19 0.70 0.87
CA LEU A 127 11.88 1.93 1.58
C LEU A 127 10.43 2.36 1.35
N ALA A 128 9.94 2.31 0.11
CA ALA A 128 8.54 2.58 -0.22
C ALA A 128 7.59 1.64 0.54
N GLY A 129 7.88 0.34 0.55
CA GLY A 129 7.11 -0.66 1.30
C GLY A 129 7.06 -0.39 2.81
N ARG A 130 8.11 0.20 3.40
CA ARG A 130 8.16 0.60 4.82
C ARG A 130 7.31 1.84 5.16
N LEU A 131 6.71 2.49 4.16
CA LEU A 131 5.92 3.73 4.29
C LEU A 131 4.43 3.56 3.99
N VAL A 132 4.01 2.46 3.36
CA VAL A 132 2.62 2.25 2.93
C VAL A 132 2.06 0.96 3.53
N GLN A 133 0.74 0.79 3.53
CA GLN A 133 0.10 -0.47 3.98
C GLN A 133 0.05 -1.49 2.84
N GLU A 134 -0.14 -1.02 1.62
CA GLU A 134 -0.26 -1.84 0.41
C GLU A 134 1.03 -2.59 0.11
N ASP A 135 0.91 -3.73 -0.57
CA ASP A 135 2.05 -4.43 -1.15
C ASP A 135 2.38 -3.81 -2.51
N LEU A 136 3.67 -3.59 -2.76
CA LEU A 136 4.17 -2.97 -3.98
C LEU A 136 4.87 -4.01 -4.85
N CYS A 137 4.43 -4.15 -6.10
CA CYS A 137 5.07 -4.98 -7.11
C CYS A 137 5.42 -4.09 -8.32
N VAL A 138 6.68 -4.10 -8.71
CA VAL A 138 7.18 -3.33 -9.87
C VAL A 138 7.48 -4.30 -10.99
N MET A 139 6.85 -4.09 -12.14
CA MET A 139 7.10 -4.83 -13.36
C MET A 139 7.67 -3.89 -14.39
N GLN A 140 8.82 -4.25 -14.96
CA GLN A 140 9.43 -3.52 -16.05
C GLN A 140 9.22 -4.32 -17.34
N ALA A 141 8.65 -3.66 -18.35
CA ALA A 141 8.55 -4.27 -19.67
C ALA A 141 9.95 -4.44 -20.24
N VAL A 142 10.26 -5.66 -20.67
CA VAL A 142 11.45 -5.93 -21.48
C VAL A 142 11.05 -5.65 -22.94
N PRO A 143 11.82 -4.83 -23.68
CA PRO A 143 11.57 -4.61 -25.10
C PRO A 143 11.53 -5.94 -25.88
N ASP A 144 10.64 -6.04 -26.88
CA ASP A 144 10.41 -7.26 -27.67
C ASP A 144 11.66 -7.76 -28.44
N ASP A 145 12.70 -6.93 -28.53
CA ASP A 145 13.97 -7.17 -29.22
C ASP A 145 15.14 -7.60 -28.31
N PHE A 146 14.88 -7.87 -27.02
CA PHE A 146 15.87 -8.52 -26.15
C PHE A 146 15.98 -10.01 -26.49
N GLU A 147 17.09 -10.42 -27.11
CA GLU A 147 17.50 -11.82 -27.15
C GLU A 147 18.20 -12.18 -25.82
N ASP A 148 17.83 -13.35 -25.25
CA ASP A 148 18.34 -13.91 -23.99
C ASP A 148 19.85 -14.18 -23.97
#